data_AF-A0A8H7L2N8-F1
#
_entry.id   AF-A0A8H7L2N8-F1
#
_cell.length_a   1.000
_cell.length_b   1.000
_cell.length_c   1.000
_cell.angle_alpha   90.00
_cell.angle_beta   90.00
_cell.angle_gamma   90.00
#
_symmetry.space_group_name_H-M   'P 1'
#
loop_
_entity.id
_entity.type
_entity.pdbx_description
1 polymer ?
#
loop_
_entity_poly.entity_id
_entity_poly.type
_entity_poly.pdbx_seq_one_letter_code
_entity_poly.pdbx_strand_id
1 'polypeptide(L)'
;MAPRNGSKTAGERTRKEHQDSESTQRTNGTHQAKSRKQSDRTTGSAGSDKSLHPVEEDSTSGDRMQVDGEPESGGDLDEVAILKAKLAKAEQARAAAEASLAVGHNNEQTVKTLVKPPGSAGDRQRGYKLRYEMELRGKKGKKLYNEILESVRMYAIQAGLDLKTTYRNQDHQKLGNVFAMVRSVHPYMTQDRFPADWAAAAMLKQFLSNHRSWLRRNGRLETAGSQKGKRRAENGNDSRSSSNSSDDGDGNGGLPTED
;
A
#
# COMPACT_ATOMS: atom_id res chain seq x y z
N MET A 1 -32.28 50.60 19.68
CA MET A 1 -33.22 49.58 20.22
C MET A 1 -33.28 48.42 19.23
N ALA A 2 -32.73 47.27 19.59
CA ALA A 2 -32.85 46.01 18.86
C ALA A 2 -32.76 44.86 19.89
N PRO A 3 -33.69 43.89 19.91
CA PRO A 3 -33.75 42.89 20.97
C PRO A 3 -32.77 41.74 20.77
N ARG A 4 -32.09 41.41 21.88
CA ARG A 4 -31.26 40.21 22.09
C ARG A 4 -32.17 39.01 22.33
N ASN A 5 -32.16 38.01 21.45
CA ASN A 5 -32.77 36.72 21.72
C ASN A 5 -31.69 35.69 22.08
N GLY A 6 -31.57 35.43 23.39
CA GLY A 6 -30.93 34.25 23.92
C GLY A 6 -31.98 33.20 24.25
N SER A 7 -31.73 31.95 23.87
CA SER A 7 -32.47 30.79 24.36
C SER A 7 -31.47 29.69 24.68
N LYS A 8 -31.17 29.59 25.98
CA LYS A 8 -30.52 28.45 26.62
C LYS A 8 -31.58 27.35 26.75
N THR A 9 -31.35 26.17 26.18
CA THR A 9 -32.09 24.96 26.56
C THR A 9 -31.19 24.10 27.42
N ALA A 10 -31.50 24.09 28.72
CA ALA A 10 -31.03 23.12 29.68
C ALA A 10 -32.01 21.93 29.67
N GLY A 11 -31.46 20.72 29.68
CA GLY A 11 -32.19 19.46 29.81
C GLY A 11 -31.19 18.34 29.49
N GLU A 12 -31.08 17.24 30.21
CA GLU A 12 -31.77 16.76 31.39
C GLU A 12 -30.85 15.66 31.92
N ARG A 13 -30.43 15.76 33.19
CA ARG A 13 -29.52 14.77 33.81
C ARG A 13 -30.39 13.68 34.43
N THR A 14 -30.57 12.57 33.74
CA THR A 14 -31.09 11.34 34.36
C THR A 14 -29.93 10.52 34.93
N ARG A 15 -29.82 10.63 36.25
CA ARG A 15 -29.02 9.80 37.15
C ARG A 15 -29.75 8.46 37.30
N LYS A 16 -29.12 7.35 36.92
CA LYS A 16 -29.61 6.00 37.25
C LYS A 16 -28.51 5.26 38.02
N GLU A 17 -28.77 5.10 39.31
CA GLU A 17 -27.95 4.38 40.28
C GLU A 17 -28.14 2.87 40.13
N HIS A 18 -27.01 2.17 40.29
CA HIS A 18 -26.78 0.85 40.88
C HIS A 18 -27.90 -0.19 40.82
N GLN A 19 -27.56 -1.33 40.22
CA GLN A 19 -27.70 -2.61 40.93
C GLN A 19 -26.54 -3.53 40.55
N ASP A 20 -25.85 -3.96 41.60
CA ASP A 20 -24.89 -5.04 41.64
C ASP A 20 -25.47 -6.32 41.04
N SER A 21 -24.70 -6.95 40.15
CA SER A 21 -24.77 -8.39 39.96
C SER A 21 -23.37 -8.89 39.60
N GLU A 22 -22.77 -9.52 40.60
CA GLU A 22 -21.71 -10.51 40.47
C GLU A 22 -21.92 -11.41 39.25
N SER A 23 -20.93 -11.50 38.38
CA SER A 23 -20.34 -12.79 37.98
C SER A 23 -19.09 -12.53 37.15
N THR A 24 -17.97 -12.45 37.86
CA THR A 24 -16.63 -12.45 37.27
C THR A 24 -16.29 -13.88 36.87
N GLN A 25 -16.75 -14.33 35.70
CA GLN A 25 -16.10 -15.47 35.03
C GLN A 25 -15.00 -14.95 34.12
N ARG A 26 -13.85 -14.68 34.76
CA ARG A 26 -12.55 -14.58 34.09
C ARG A 26 -12.22 -15.91 33.46
N THR A 27 -12.52 -16.07 32.17
CA THR A 27 -11.89 -17.12 31.38
C THR A 27 -10.47 -16.67 31.07
N ASN A 28 -9.53 -17.25 31.83
CA ASN A 28 -8.11 -17.21 31.54
C ASN A 28 -7.89 -17.91 30.20
N GLY A 29 -7.95 -17.14 29.11
CA GLY A 29 -7.45 -17.54 27.81
C GLY A 29 -5.93 -17.61 27.89
N THR A 30 -5.43 -18.74 28.34
CA THR A 30 -4.02 -19.15 28.23
C THR A 30 -3.61 -19.04 26.76
N HIS A 31 -2.93 -17.95 26.42
CA HIS A 31 -2.18 -17.86 25.19
C HIS A 31 -1.06 -18.90 25.27
N GLN A 32 -1.27 -20.05 24.63
CA GLN A 32 -0.17 -20.95 24.28
C GLN A 32 0.83 -20.14 23.46
N ALA A 33 1.93 -19.76 24.11
CA ALA A 33 3.15 -19.36 23.46
C ALA A 33 3.62 -20.55 22.63
N LYS A 34 3.32 -20.53 21.32
CA LYS A 34 3.95 -21.45 20.39
C LYS A 34 5.44 -21.13 20.40
N SER A 35 6.15 -22.00 21.08
CA SER A 35 7.60 -22.16 21.09
C SER A 35 8.12 -22.05 19.66
N ARG A 36 8.69 -20.89 19.33
CA ARG A 36 9.46 -20.71 18.11
C ARG A 36 10.79 -21.40 18.34
N LYS A 37 10.81 -22.67 17.96
CA LYS A 37 12.01 -23.49 17.83
C LYS A 37 13.08 -22.66 17.09
N GLN A 38 14.11 -22.26 17.84
CA GLN A 38 15.34 -21.72 17.29
C GLN A 38 15.97 -22.85 16.48
N SER A 39 15.76 -22.83 15.17
CA SER A 39 16.60 -23.60 14.26
C SER A 39 17.86 -22.78 14.03
N ASP A 40 18.91 -23.17 14.72
CA ASP A 40 20.28 -22.94 14.29
C ASP A 40 20.39 -23.25 12.80
N ARG A 41 20.59 -22.21 12.00
CA ARG A 41 21.15 -22.33 10.65
C ARG A 41 22.46 -21.57 10.65
N THR A 42 23.45 -22.30 11.14
CA THR A 42 24.79 -22.43 10.56
C THR A 42 25.01 -21.58 9.30
N THR A 43 25.80 -20.53 9.52
CA THR A 43 26.92 -20.09 8.67
C THR A 43 27.21 -20.99 7.46
N GLY A 44 26.64 -20.60 6.31
CA GLY A 44 27.02 -21.08 4.99
C GLY A 44 27.57 -19.90 4.18
N SER A 45 28.73 -19.40 4.61
CA SER A 45 29.59 -18.54 3.79
C SER A 45 30.20 -19.43 2.72
N ALA A 46 29.63 -19.41 1.51
CA ALA A 46 30.28 -19.93 0.33
C ALA A 46 30.06 -18.90 -0.78
N GLY A 47 31.17 -18.26 -1.16
CA GLY A 47 31.22 -17.28 -2.22
C GLY A 47 30.64 -17.84 -3.51
N SER A 48 29.92 -16.99 -4.20
CA SER A 48 29.76 -17.10 -5.63
C SER A 48 30.03 -15.71 -6.18
N ASP A 49 31.33 -15.43 -6.29
CA ASP A 49 31.92 -14.70 -7.40
C ASP A 49 31.19 -15.11 -8.68
N LYS A 50 30.18 -14.33 -9.06
CA LYS A 50 29.64 -14.36 -10.41
C LYS A 50 30.20 -13.15 -11.12
N SER A 51 31.37 -13.42 -11.70
CA SER A 51 31.88 -12.86 -12.94
C SER A 51 31.06 -11.71 -13.49
N LEU A 52 31.64 -10.53 -13.34
CA LEU A 52 31.47 -9.42 -14.28
C LEU A 52 31.68 -9.99 -15.69
N HIS A 53 30.59 -10.26 -16.40
CA HIS A 53 30.65 -10.42 -17.84
C HIS A 53 30.92 -9.01 -18.39
N PRO A 54 32.05 -8.80 -19.10
CA PRO A 54 32.22 -7.62 -19.91
C PRO A 54 31.08 -7.62 -20.94
N VAL A 55 30.30 -6.54 -20.95
CA VAL A 55 29.38 -6.26 -22.04
C VAL A 55 30.28 -5.99 -23.23
N GLU A 56 30.41 -7.00 -24.10
CA GLU A 56 31.07 -6.84 -25.37
C GLU A 56 30.34 -5.73 -26.12
N GLU A 57 31.10 -4.68 -26.42
CA GLU A 57 30.73 -3.69 -27.41
C GLU A 57 30.59 -4.43 -28.73
N ASP A 58 29.34 -4.74 -29.10
CA ASP A 58 29.01 -5.22 -30.43
C ASP A 58 29.35 -4.11 -31.41
N SER A 59 30.59 -4.21 -31.85
CA SER A 59 31.16 -3.57 -33.02
C SER A 59 30.31 -4.00 -34.21
N THR A 60 29.24 -3.25 -34.47
CA THR A 60 28.62 -3.21 -35.80
C THR A 60 29.64 -2.57 -36.72
N SER A 61 30.55 -3.43 -37.17
CA SER A 61 31.44 -3.30 -38.29
C SER A 61 30.76 -2.49 -39.39
N GLY A 62 31.40 -1.40 -39.77
CA GLY A 62 31.05 -0.62 -40.94
C GLY A 62 31.09 -1.52 -42.17
N ASP A 63 29.91 -1.96 -42.61
CA ASP A 63 29.73 -2.42 -43.98
C ASP A 63 29.55 -1.16 -44.85
N ARG A 64 30.70 -0.61 -45.21
CA ARG A 64 30.86 0.43 -46.21
C ARG A 64 30.61 -0.21 -47.57
N MET A 65 29.34 -0.45 -47.90
CA MET A 65 28.96 -0.81 -49.26
C MET A 65 29.31 0.35 -50.19
N GLN A 66 30.17 0.05 -51.15
CA GLN A 66 30.43 0.87 -52.32
C GLN A 66 29.10 1.10 -53.05
N VAL A 67 28.67 2.35 -53.06
CA VAL A 67 27.63 2.88 -53.94
C VAL A 67 28.32 3.18 -55.27
N ASP A 68 28.49 2.16 -56.09
CA ASP A 68 28.81 2.31 -57.50
C ASP A 68 27.71 1.60 -58.28
N GLY A 69 26.78 2.40 -58.82
CA GLY A 69 25.68 1.91 -59.61
C GLY A 69 24.48 2.83 -59.50
N GLU A 70 24.56 4.00 -60.13
CA GLU A 70 23.35 4.64 -60.66
C GLU A 70 22.86 3.83 -61.87
N PRO A 71 21.70 3.16 -61.80
CA PRO A 71 20.83 3.08 -62.94
C PRO A 71 20.05 4.40 -63.00
N GLU A 72 20.62 5.38 -63.70
CA GLU A 72 19.76 6.34 -64.38
C GLU A 72 18.80 5.57 -65.29
N SER A 73 17.60 6.13 -65.41
CA SER A 73 16.72 5.99 -66.56
C SER A 73 15.68 4.86 -66.50
N GLY A 74 14.51 5.23 -65.93
CA GLY A 74 13.23 4.64 -66.32
C GLY A 74 12.31 4.24 -65.17
N GLY A 75 11.86 5.18 -64.32
CA GLY A 75 10.96 4.81 -63.22
C GLY A 75 10.16 5.91 -62.52
N ASP A 76 10.21 7.18 -62.95
CA ASP A 76 9.55 8.28 -62.23
C ASP A 76 8.03 8.11 -62.10
N LEU A 77 7.40 7.38 -63.01
CA LEU A 77 5.97 7.06 -62.94
C LEU A 77 5.66 5.94 -61.93
N ASP A 78 6.59 5.01 -61.70
CA ASP A 78 6.42 3.89 -60.76
C ASP A 78 6.69 4.31 -59.32
N GLU A 79 7.60 5.27 -59.10
CA GLU A 79 7.87 5.79 -57.75
C GLU A 79 6.65 6.52 -57.16
N VAL A 80 5.94 7.30 -57.97
CA VAL A 80 4.68 7.95 -57.57
C VAL A 80 3.61 6.92 -57.21
N ALA A 81 3.54 5.81 -57.95
CA ALA A 81 2.61 4.72 -57.66
C ALA A 81 2.94 4.02 -56.33
N ILE A 82 4.24 3.78 -56.06
CA ILE A 82 4.72 3.19 -54.81
C ILE A 82 4.44 4.11 -53.62
N LEU A 83 4.68 5.41 -53.75
CA LEU A 83 4.42 6.39 -52.70
C LEU A 83 2.93 6.49 -52.37
N LYS A 84 2.06 6.50 -53.38
CA LYS A 84 0.59 6.49 -53.18
C LYS A 84 0.12 5.22 -52.47
N ALA A 85 0.65 4.05 -52.82
CA ALA A 85 0.32 2.79 -52.15
C ALA A 85 0.75 2.79 -50.67
N LYS A 86 1.93 3.34 -50.36
CA LYS A 86 2.39 3.51 -48.97
C LYS A 86 1.48 4.44 -48.17
N LEU A 87 1.04 5.55 -48.77
CA LEU A 87 0.15 6.52 -48.14
C LEU A 87 -1.23 5.91 -47.82
N ALA A 88 -1.81 5.19 -48.78
CA ALA A 88 -3.08 4.49 -48.59
C ALA A 88 -3.02 3.43 -47.47
N LYS A 89 -1.90 2.68 -47.40
CA LYS A 89 -1.68 1.69 -46.33
C LYS A 89 -1.52 2.34 -44.95
N ALA A 90 -0.83 3.49 -44.88
CA ALA A 90 -0.68 4.24 -43.64
C ALA A 90 -2.02 4.83 -43.17
N GLU A 91 -2.84 5.37 -44.07
CA GLU A 91 -4.19 5.85 -43.75
C GLU A 91 -5.11 4.71 -43.26
N GLN A 92 -5.09 3.55 -43.92
CA GLN A 92 -5.87 2.39 -43.46
C GLN A 92 -5.44 1.92 -42.07
N ALA A 93 -4.13 1.88 -41.79
CA ALA A 93 -3.64 1.53 -40.46
C ALA A 93 -4.07 2.54 -39.40
N ARG A 94 -4.09 3.84 -39.74
CA ARG A 94 -4.54 4.91 -38.85
C ARG A 94 -6.04 4.83 -38.58
N ALA A 95 -6.85 4.64 -39.63
CA ALA A 95 -8.29 4.46 -39.52
C ALA A 95 -8.67 3.20 -38.70
N ALA A 96 -7.92 2.10 -38.85
CA ALA A 96 -8.13 0.89 -38.05
C ALA A 96 -7.76 1.10 -36.57
N ALA A 97 -6.67 1.82 -36.28
CA ALA A 97 -6.28 2.18 -34.91
C ALA A 97 -7.31 3.13 -34.26
N GLU A 98 -7.84 4.08 -35.02
CA GLU A 98 -8.86 5.03 -34.54
C GLU A 98 -10.22 4.34 -34.34
N ALA A 99 -10.62 3.44 -35.25
CA ALA A 99 -11.83 2.64 -35.10
C ALA A 99 -11.76 1.69 -33.88
N SER A 100 -10.60 1.10 -33.61
CA SER A 100 -10.41 0.25 -32.42
C SER A 100 -10.39 1.05 -31.12
N LEU A 101 -9.97 2.31 -31.14
CA LEU A 101 -10.13 3.24 -30.01
C LEU A 101 -11.59 3.66 -29.79
N ALA A 102 -12.36 3.84 -30.86
CA ALA A 102 -13.77 4.24 -30.80
C ALA A 102 -14.71 3.13 -30.30
N VAL A 103 -14.42 1.86 -30.59
CA VAL A 103 -15.29 0.73 -30.19
C VAL A 103 -15.12 0.33 -28.71
N GLY A 104 -14.06 0.79 -28.04
CA GLY A 104 -13.72 0.38 -26.67
C GLY A 104 -14.56 0.98 -25.52
N HIS A 105 -15.48 1.93 -25.76
CA HIS A 105 -16.06 2.75 -24.68
C HIS A 105 -17.55 2.51 -24.35
N ASN A 106 -18.24 1.59 -25.03
CA ASN A 106 -19.70 1.42 -24.86
C ASN A 106 -20.14 0.42 -23.78
N ASN A 107 -19.32 0.16 -22.78
CA ASN A 107 -19.81 -0.44 -21.54
C ASN A 107 -19.91 0.68 -20.50
N GLU A 108 -20.84 1.61 -20.73
CA GLU A 108 -21.36 2.56 -19.73
C GLU A 108 -22.05 1.77 -18.62
N GLN A 109 -21.26 1.00 -17.87
CA GLN A 109 -21.67 0.57 -16.56
C GLN A 109 -21.81 1.87 -15.76
N THR A 110 -23.06 2.30 -15.55
CA THR A 110 -23.40 3.43 -14.69
C THR A 110 -22.55 3.35 -13.43
N VAL A 111 -21.51 4.18 -13.37
CA VAL A 111 -20.49 4.07 -12.33
C VAL A 111 -21.13 4.53 -11.05
N LYS A 112 -21.49 3.59 -10.18
CA LYS A 112 -22.04 3.90 -8.86
C LYS A 112 -21.01 4.68 -8.05
N THR A 113 -21.31 5.95 -7.76
CA THR A 113 -20.53 6.78 -6.85
C THR A 113 -20.60 6.25 -5.42
N LEU A 114 -19.45 6.01 -4.82
CA LEU A 114 -19.32 5.56 -3.43
C LEU A 114 -18.90 6.74 -2.56
N VAL A 115 -19.84 7.21 -1.73
CA VAL A 115 -19.58 8.30 -0.78
C VAL A 115 -18.66 7.81 0.33
N LYS A 116 -17.70 8.65 0.72
CA LYS A 116 -16.79 8.34 1.81
C LYS A 116 -17.56 8.13 3.13
N PRO A 117 -17.43 6.98 3.79
CA PRO A 117 -18.08 6.74 5.07
C PRO A 117 -17.49 7.60 6.19
N PRO A 118 -18.26 7.92 7.24
CA PRO A 118 -17.76 8.64 8.41
C PRO A 118 -16.70 7.81 9.15
N GLY A 119 -15.69 8.49 9.70
CA GLY A 119 -14.60 7.87 10.45
C GLY A 119 -13.30 7.70 9.67
N SER A 120 -12.42 6.82 10.17
CA SER A 120 -11.12 6.51 9.56
C SER A 120 -11.01 5.03 9.23
N ALA A 121 -10.46 4.72 8.05
CA ALA A 121 -10.14 3.35 7.69
C ALA A 121 -9.22 2.70 8.74
N GLY A 122 -9.59 1.50 9.21
CA GLY A 122 -8.77 0.70 10.12
C GLY A 122 -8.84 1.09 11.61
N ASP A 123 -9.61 2.12 11.98
CA ASP A 123 -9.88 2.41 13.39
C ASP A 123 -10.83 1.37 13.99
N ARG A 124 -10.55 0.91 15.20
CA ARG A 124 -11.30 -0.17 15.88
C ARG A 124 -12.60 0.32 16.51
N GLN A 125 -12.67 1.57 16.93
CA GLN A 125 -13.83 2.10 17.66
C GLN A 125 -14.80 2.86 16.75
N ARG A 126 -14.29 3.72 15.86
CA ARG A 126 -15.12 4.57 14.98
C ARG A 126 -14.70 4.45 13.51
N GLY A 127 -14.04 3.34 13.17
CA GLY A 127 -13.53 3.13 11.83
C GLY A 127 -14.39 2.21 10.99
N TYR A 128 -14.05 2.17 9.72
CA TYR A 128 -14.67 1.30 8.73
C TYR A 128 -13.61 0.39 8.10
N LYS A 129 -14.07 -0.73 7.54
CA LYS A 129 -13.20 -1.67 6.82
C LYS A 129 -13.13 -1.27 5.35
N LEU A 130 -12.10 -0.52 4.97
CA LEU A 130 -11.92 0.09 3.64
C LEU A 130 -12.32 -0.81 2.47
N ARG A 131 -11.86 -2.07 2.45
CA ARG A 131 -12.19 -3.02 1.37
C ARG A 131 -13.70 -3.25 1.17
N TYR A 132 -14.47 -3.30 2.26
CA TYR A 132 -15.91 -3.53 2.20
C TYR A 132 -16.65 -2.28 1.69
N GLU A 133 -16.16 -1.10 2.06
CA GLU A 133 -16.71 0.19 1.63
C GLU A 133 -16.41 0.49 0.16
N MET A 134 -15.31 -0.05 -0.35
CA MET A 134 -15.03 -0.12 -1.78
C MET A 134 -15.83 -1.23 -2.48
N GLU A 135 -16.79 -1.89 -1.83
CA GLU A 135 -17.57 -2.99 -2.42
C GLU A 135 -16.72 -4.17 -2.97
N LEU A 136 -15.45 -4.28 -2.60
CA LEU A 136 -14.51 -5.31 -3.06
C LEU A 136 -14.64 -6.59 -2.22
N ARG A 137 -15.78 -7.25 -2.33
CA ARG A 137 -16.11 -8.48 -1.60
C ARG A 137 -15.53 -9.74 -2.26
N GLY A 138 -15.43 -10.82 -1.49
CA GLY A 138 -14.99 -12.13 -1.98
C GLY A 138 -13.50 -12.24 -2.31
N LYS A 139 -13.10 -13.36 -2.93
CA LYS A 139 -11.70 -13.67 -3.27
C LYS A 139 -11.16 -12.75 -4.38
N LYS A 140 -11.96 -12.53 -5.44
CA LYS A 140 -11.60 -11.64 -6.56
C LYS A 140 -11.43 -10.19 -6.09
N GLY A 141 -12.39 -9.68 -5.31
CA GLY A 141 -12.30 -8.33 -4.75
C GLY A 141 -11.11 -8.16 -3.80
N LYS A 142 -10.78 -9.18 -3.00
CA LYS A 142 -9.57 -9.18 -2.18
C LYS A 142 -8.29 -9.08 -3.02
N LYS A 143 -8.22 -9.81 -4.14
CA LYS A 143 -7.07 -9.77 -5.06
C LYS A 143 -6.90 -8.37 -5.65
N LEU A 144 -7.97 -7.82 -6.22
CA LEU A 144 -7.99 -6.46 -6.79
C LEU A 144 -7.61 -5.40 -5.75
N TYR A 145 -8.17 -5.48 -4.54
CA TYR A 145 -7.81 -4.57 -3.44
C TYR A 145 -6.31 -4.59 -3.14
N ASN A 146 -5.68 -5.78 -3.13
CA ASN A 146 -4.25 -5.91 -2.87
C ASN A 146 -3.41 -5.36 -4.03
N GLU A 147 -3.82 -5.59 -5.28
CA GLU A 147 -3.16 -5.05 -6.48
C GLU A 147 -3.15 -3.51 -6.46
N ILE A 148 -4.30 -2.91 -6.13
CA ILE A 148 -4.40 -1.45 -5.99
C ILE A 148 -3.54 -0.95 -4.83
N LEU A 149 -3.60 -1.63 -3.67
CA LEU A 149 -2.82 -1.26 -2.49
C LEU A 149 -1.31 -1.30 -2.78
N GLU A 150 -0.85 -2.30 -3.52
CA GLU A 150 0.56 -2.41 -3.91
C GLU A 150 0.97 -1.29 -4.85
N SER A 151 0.12 -0.95 -5.82
CA SER A 151 0.36 0.16 -6.74
C SER A 151 0.44 1.49 -6.00
N VAL A 152 -0.44 1.74 -5.02
CA VAL A 152 -0.38 2.93 -4.17
C VAL A 152 0.97 3.04 -3.44
N ARG A 153 1.53 1.92 -2.95
CA ARG A 153 2.85 1.92 -2.27
C ARG A 153 3.97 2.23 -3.23
N MET A 154 3.99 1.54 -4.37
CA MET A 154 4.99 1.75 -5.42
C MET A 154 5.00 3.20 -5.88
N TYR A 155 3.83 3.77 -6.18
CA TYR A 155 3.72 5.15 -6.63
C TYR A 155 4.03 6.17 -5.53
N ALA A 156 3.74 5.86 -4.25
CA ALA A 156 4.18 6.71 -3.14
C ALA A 156 5.70 6.81 -3.06
N ILE A 157 6.41 5.71 -3.31
CA ILE A 157 7.88 5.69 -3.36
C ILE A 157 8.38 6.43 -4.61
N GLN A 158 7.81 6.13 -5.77
CA GLN A 158 8.19 6.73 -7.06
C GLN A 158 7.98 8.25 -7.07
N ALA A 159 6.91 8.76 -6.46
CA ALA A 159 6.65 10.19 -6.33
C ALA A 159 7.53 10.87 -5.25
N GLY A 160 8.37 10.11 -4.54
CA GLY A 160 9.27 10.64 -3.53
C GLY A 160 8.54 11.26 -2.33
N LEU A 161 7.49 10.59 -1.84
CA LEU A 161 6.83 11.00 -0.59
C LEU A 161 7.74 10.70 0.60
N ASP A 162 7.72 11.56 1.62
CA ASP A 162 8.49 11.33 2.83
C ASP A 162 7.75 10.33 3.74
N LEU A 163 8.27 9.10 3.82
CA LEU A 163 7.70 8.01 4.59
C LEU A 163 7.83 8.23 6.12
N LYS A 164 8.65 9.20 6.57
CA LYS A 164 8.78 9.59 7.98
C LYS A 164 7.71 10.58 8.41
N THR A 165 7.15 11.33 7.47
CA THR A 165 6.22 12.43 7.73
C THR A 165 4.75 11.96 7.78
N THR A 166 3.89 12.74 8.46
CA THR A 166 2.45 12.47 8.53
C THR A 166 1.74 12.81 7.23
N TYR A 167 0.62 12.15 6.92
CA TYR A 167 -0.12 12.39 5.67
C TYR A 167 -0.51 13.86 5.49
N ARG A 168 -0.89 14.55 6.58
CA ARG A 168 -1.31 15.97 6.55
C ARG A 168 -0.17 16.93 6.20
N ASN A 169 1.07 16.51 6.39
CA ASN A 169 2.27 17.31 6.17
C ASN A 169 3.00 16.92 4.89
N GLN A 170 2.41 16.04 4.06
CA GLN A 170 2.97 15.71 2.76
C GLN A 170 2.68 16.84 1.77
N ASP A 171 3.54 16.98 0.77
CA ASP A 171 3.29 17.86 -0.36
C ASP A 171 2.04 17.41 -1.13
N HIS A 172 1.07 18.32 -1.27
CA HIS A 172 -0.19 18.07 -1.96
C HIS A 172 0.01 17.77 -3.46
N GLN A 173 1.03 18.35 -4.12
CA GLN A 173 1.30 18.08 -5.53
C GLN A 173 1.74 16.62 -5.72
N LYS A 174 2.62 16.12 -4.84
CA LYS A 174 3.05 14.72 -4.84
C LYS A 174 1.88 13.76 -4.55
N LEU A 175 1.01 14.10 -3.59
CA LEU A 175 -0.20 13.31 -3.32
C LEU A 175 -1.10 13.22 -4.56
N GLY A 176 -1.33 14.35 -5.25
CA GLY A 176 -2.11 14.40 -6.49
C GLY A 176 -1.50 13.51 -7.59
N ASN A 177 -0.18 13.53 -7.74
CA ASN A 177 0.52 12.69 -8.71
C ASN A 177 0.35 11.19 -8.40
N VAL A 178 0.47 10.78 -7.14
CA VAL A 178 0.19 9.40 -6.72
C VAL A 178 -1.22 8.97 -7.12
N PHE A 179 -2.22 9.82 -6.87
CA PHE A 179 -3.61 9.50 -7.24
C PHE A 179 -3.81 9.43 -8.76
N ALA A 180 -3.21 10.33 -9.53
CA ALA A 180 -3.25 10.28 -10.99
C ALA A 180 -2.65 8.97 -11.55
N MET A 181 -1.47 8.56 -11.07
CA MET A 181 -0.83 7.30 -11.49
C MET A 181 -1.64 6.06 -11.09
N VAL A 182 -2.26 6.06 -9.91
CA VAL A 182 -3.13 4.95 -9.50
C VAL A 182 -4.35 4.84 -10.43
N ARG A 183 -4.94 5.98 -10.84
CA ARG A 183 -6.07 6.02 -11.76
C ARG A 183 -5.73 5.51 -13.15
N SER A 184 -4.55 5.84 -13.66
CA SER A 184 -4.13 5.39 -14.99
C SER A 184 -3.92 3.87 -15.06
N VAL A 185 -3.51 3.23 -13.95
CA VAL A 185 -3.26 1.78 -13.92
C VAL A 185 -4.49 0.98 -13.51
N HIS A 186 -5.36 1.55 -12.68
CA HIS A 186 -6.55 0.85 -12.16
C HIS A 186 -7.82 1.53 -12.66
N PRO A 187 -8.45 1.04 -13.75
CA PRO A 187 -9.74 1.56 -14.24
C PRO A 187 -10.86 1.52 -13.19
N TYR A 188 -10.69 0.73 -12.13
CA TYR A 188 -11.61 0.70 -11.00
C TYR A 188 -11.58 1.98 -10.15
N MET A 189 -10.45 2.68 -10.08
CA MET A 189 -10.22 3.82 -9.17
C MET A 189 -10.65 5.16 -9.77
N THR A 190 -11.77 5.26 -10.50
CA THR A 190 -12.21 6.53 -11.10
C THR A 190 -12.68 7.56 -10.07
N GLN A 191 -12.63 8.85 -10.44
CA GLN A 191 -13.15 9.93 -9.59
C GLN A 191 -14.68 9.92 -9.47
N ASP A 192 -15.39 9.44 -10.50
CA ASP A 192 -16.85 9.25 -10.45
C ASP A 192 -17.24 8.20 -9.42
N ARG A 193 -16.44 7.14 -9.28
CA ARG A 193 -16.64 6.10 -8.27
C ARG A 193 -16.18 6.55 -6.90
N PHE A 194 -15.03 7.23 -6.81
CA PHE A 194 -14.40 7.65 -5.56
C PHE A 194 -14.15 9.17 -5.57
N PRO A 195 -15.15 9.99 -5.20
CA PRO A 195 -14.99 11.44 -5.18
C PRO A 195 -13.81 11.88 -4.30
N ALA A 196 -13.01 12.82 -4.82
CA ALA A 196 -11.78 13.31 -4.18
C ALA A 196 -10.78 12.19 -3.78
N ASP A 197 -10.79 11.07 -4.53
CA ASP A 197 -9.84 9.97 -4.40
C ASP A 197 -9.78 9.39 -2.97
N TRP A 198 -10.91 9.41 -2.23
CA TRP A 198 -10.92 9.10 -0.80
C TRP A 198 -10.42 7.69 -0.48
N ALA A 199 -10.66 6.72 -1.38
CA ALA A 199 -10.21 5.34 -1.23
C ALA A 199 -8.69 5.23 -1.34
N ALA A 200 -8.09 5.83 -2.37
CA ALA A 200 -6.65 5.87 -2.55
C ALA A 200 -5.96 6.63 -1.41
N ALA A 201 -6.54 7.76 -0.99
CA ALA A 201 -6.07 8.52 0.17
C ALA A 201 -6.09 7.70 1.47
N ALA A 202 -7.12 6.88 1.69
CA ALA A 202 -7.21 5.99 2.86
C ALA A 202 -6.14 4.89 2.82
N MET A 203 -5.92 4.27 1.67
CA MET A 203 -4.84 3.29 1.47
C MET A 203 -3.46 3.89 1.76
N LEU A 204 -3.21 5.09 1.22
CA LEU A 204 -1.95 5.79 1.41
C LEU A 204 -1.71 6.19 2.87
N LYS A 205 -2.74 6.68 3.57
CA LYS A 205 -2.68 6.94 5.02
C LYS A 205 -2.30 5.69 5.82
N GLN A 206 -2.92 4.55 5.51
CA GLN A 206 -2.63 3.28 6.16
C GLN A 206 -1.17 2.86 5.92
N PHE A 207 -0.68 2.96 4.68
CA PHE A 207 0.70 2.66 4.32
C PHE A 207 1.70 3.52 5.11
N LEU A 208 1.55 4.85 5.07
CA LEU A 208 2.44 5.77 5.78
C LEU A 208 2.42 5.53 7.30
N SER A 209 1.24 5.29 7.87
CA SER A 209 1.10 4.98 9.31
C SER A 209 1.82 3.69 9.70
N ASN A 210 1.65 2.63 8.89
CA ASN A 210 2.31 1.35 9.11
C ASN A 210 3.83 1.47 8.96
N HIS A 211 4.30 2.18 7.93
CA HIS A 211 5.71 2.41 7.69
C HIS A 211 6.37 3.19 8.83
N ARG A 212 5.76 4.28 9.31
CA ARG A 212 6.26 5.01 10.49
C ARG A 212 6.30 4.13 11.73
N SER A 213 5.29 3.29 11.93
CA SER A 213 5.26 2.35 13.05
C SER A 213 6.35 1.27 12.96
N TRP A 214 6.72 0.87 11.75
CA TRP A 214 7.87 -0.01 11.51
C TRP A 214 9.20 0.71 11.76
N LEU A 215 9.38 1.95 11.27
CA LEU A 215 10.59 2.75 11.52
C LEU A 215 10.84 2.97 13.02
N ARG A 216 9.79 3.26 13.79
CA ARG A 216 9.87 3.40 15.26
C ARG A 216 10.31 2.11 15.95
N ARG A 217 9.75 0.96 15.54
CA ARG A 217 10.14 -0.35 16.09
C ARG A 217 11.59 -0.71 15.78
N ASN A 218 12.12 -0.24 14.66
CA ASN A 218 13.49 -0.48 14.24
C ASN A 218 14.48 0.61 14.69
N GLY A 219 14.08 1.55 15.56
CA GLY A 219 14.94 2.63 16.03
C GLY A 219 15.38 3.64 14.95
N ARG A 220 14.77 3.60 13.76
CA ARG A 220 15.09 4.49 12.62
C ARG A 220 14.34 5.81 12.64
N LEU A 221 13.42 5.97 13.59
CA LEU A 221 12.72 7.21 13.86
C LEU A 221 12.81 7.46 15.35
N GLU A 222 13.33 8.63 15.72
CA GLU A 222 13.39 9.03 17.11
C GLU A 222 11.96 9.07 17.67
N THR A 223 11.69 8.20 18.64
CA THR A 223 10.44 8.30 19.37
C THR A 223 10.61 9.44 20.37
N ALA A 224 9.68 10.40 20.36
CA ALA A 224 9.69 11.53 21.30
C ALA A 224 9.73 11.11 22.79
N GLY A 225 9.52 9.81 23.10
CA GLY A 225 9.64 9.24 24.44
C GLY A 225 10.96 8.53 24.76
N SER A 226 11.85 8.25 23.79
CA SER A 226 13.08 7.47 24.05
C SER A 226 14.09 8.21 24.93
N GLN A 227 14.03 9.54 25.00
CA GLN A 227 14.93 10.31 25.87
C GLN A 227 14.60 10.18 27.37
N LYS A 228 13.44 9.63 27.75
CA LYS A 228 13.04 9.54 29.16
C LYS A 228 13.62 8.32 29.89
N GLY A 229 14.18 7.34 29.18
CA GLY A 229 14.73 6.11 29.76
C GLY A 229 16.23 6.16 30.10
N LYS A 230 17.00 7.04 29.47
CA LYS A 230 18.48 7.03 29.60
C LYS A 230 19.03 7.84 30.79
N ARG A 231 18.19 8.60 31.51
CA ARG A 231 18.61 9.35 32.71
C ARG A 231 18.44 8.59 34.04
N ARG A 232 18.04 7.31 34.01
CA ARG A 232 17.88 6.51 35.24
C ARG A 232 19.00 5.50 35.50
N ALA A 233 20.05 5.48 34.67
CA ALA A 233 21.16 4.52 34.80
C ALA A 233 22.44 5.09 35.43
N GLU A 234 22.51 6.39 35.75
CA GLU A 234 23.73 7.00 36.34
C GLU A 234 23.58 7.49 37.78
N ASN A 235 22.45 7.23 38.45
CA ASN A 235 22.28 7.59 39.87
C ASN A 235 21.51 6.52 40.66
N GLY A 236 21.89 5.27 40.48
CA GLY A 236 21.37 4.10 41.21
C GLY A 236 22.48 3.42 41.98
N ASN A 237 23.03 4.14 42.94
CA ASN A 237 23.87 3.63 44.01
C ASN A 237 23.19 2.44 44.72
N ASP A 238 23.96 1.39 44.98
CA ASP A 238 23.77 0.33 45.99
C ASP A 238 22.35 0.06 46.51
N SER A 239 21.81 -1.13 46.25
CA SER A 239 21.39 -2.05 47.32
C SER A 239 20.93 -3.41 46.80
N ARG A 240 21.57 -4.42 47.38
CA ARG A 240 21.42 -5.88 47.30
C ARG A 240 19.99 -6.38 47.59
N SER A 241 19.78 -7.68 47.33
CA SER A 241 18.73 -8.57 47.89
C SER A 241 17.46 -8.68 47.04
N SER A 242 16.86 -9.83 46.73
CA SER A 242 17.03 -11.18 47.26
C SER A 242 16.60 -12.19 46.19
N SER A 243 17.36 -13.28 46.10
CA SER A 243 16.98 -14.53 45.46
C SER A 243 15.73 -15.12 46.12
N ASN A 244 14.71 -15.49 45.34
CA ASN A 244 13.74 -16.48 45.79
C ASN A 244 13.62 -17.60 44.75
N SER A 245 14.45 -18.60 45.01
CA SER A 245 14.39 -19.97 44.49
C SER A 245 13.22 -20.68 45.16
N SER A 246 12.28 -21.22 44.37
CA SER A 246 11.21 -22.16 44.74
C SER A 246 10.49 -22.51 43.44
N ASP A 247 10.09 -23.72 43.10
CA ASP A 247 10.11 -25.03 43.75
C ASP A 247 9.51 -25.99 42.70
N ASP A 248 9.88 -27.25 42.78
CA ASP A 248 9.64 -28.34 41.83
C ASP A 248 8.15 -28.66 41.55
N GLY A 249 7.88 -29.17 40.35
CA GLY A 249 6.54 -29.59 39.92
C GLY A 249 6.56 -30.51 38.71
N ASP A 250 7.17 -31.68 38.90
CA ASP A 250 7.15 -32.85 38.01
C ASP A 250 5.71 -33.38 37.89
N GLY A 251 5.23 -33.59 36.66
CA GLY A 251 3.82 -33.83 36.36
C GLY A 251 3.62 -34.57 35.03
N ASN A 252 4.13 -35.80 35.00
CA ASN A 252 3.97 -36.82 33.97
C ASN A 252 2.50 -36.99 33.52
N GLY A 253 2.23 -36.73 32.24
CA GLY A 253 0.90 -36.82 31.62
C GLY A 253 0.60 -38.23 31.12
N GLY A 254 -0.43 -38.85 31.72
CA GLY A 254 -1.00 -40.13 31.27
C GLY A 254 -1.76 -40.02 29.95
N LEU A 255 -1.48 -40.99 29.08
CA LEU A 255 -2.26 -41.38 27.89
C LEU A 255 -3.69 -41.80 28.30
N PRO A 256 -4.69 -41.44 27.49
CA PRO A 256 -5.69 -42.45 27.11
C PRO A 256 -5.90 -42.49 25.59
N THR A 257 -5.63 -43.67 25.06
CA THR A 257 -6.23 -44.29 23.86
C THR A 257 -7.68 -44.67 24.14
N GLU A 258 -8.64 -44.28 23.29
CA GLU A 258 -9.91 -45.00 22.95
C GLU A 258 -10.39 -44.42 21.59
N ASP A 259 -10.28 -45.19 20.51
CA ASP A 259 -11.33 -45.97 19.77
C ASP A 259 -12.16 -45.13 18.77
#